data_AF-A0AA52HXQ6-F1
#
_entry.id   AF-A0AA52HXQ6-F1
#
_cell.length_a   1.000
_cell.length_b   1.000
_cell.length_c   1.000
_cell.angle_alpha   90.00
_cell.angle_beta   90.00
_cell.angle_gamma   90.00
#
_symmetry.space_group_name_H-M   'P 1'
#
loop_
_entity.id
_entity.type
_entity.pdbx_description
1 polymer ?
#
loop_
_entity_poly.entity_id
_entity_poly.type
_entity_poly.pdbx_seq_one_letter_code
_entity_poly.pdbx_strand_id
1 'polypeptide(L)'
;EESDKTIIQSQIVSFYLKMFENLKDDDQRIQRNMDTIKEDMLDKLLNTSSSKRDDFLKLIQIPVNDLQVQRKAINELFKVMNDLSPR
;
A
#
# COMPACT_ATOMS: atom_id res chain seq x y z
N GLU A 1 -8.91 18.58 1.26
CA GLU A 1 -7.46 18.88 1.39
C GLU A 1 -6.66 17.75 2.05
N GLU A 2 -6.83 17.45 3.34
CA GLU A 2 -6.00 16.39 4.00
C GLU A 2 -6.33 14.98 3.48
N SER A 3 -7.60 14.73 3.14
CA SER A 3 -8.02 13.50 2.44
C SER A 3 -7.34 13.36 1.07
N ASP A 4 -7.29 14.44 0.29
CA ASP A 4 -6.68 14.43 -1.05
C ASP A 4 -5.17 14.17 -0.98
N LYS A 5 -4.49 14.77 0.02
CA LYS A 5 -3.08 14.47 0.30
C LYS A 5 -2.89 12.99 0.64
N THR A 6 -3.75 12.41 1.47
CA THR A 6 -3.66 11.00 1.87
C THR A 6 -3.78 10.06 0.67
N ILE A 7 -4.67 10.37 -0.28
CA ILE A 7 -4.82 9.61 -1.53
C ILE A 7 -3.52 9.62 -2.33
N ILE A 8 -2.91 10.81 -2.51
CA ILE A 8 -1.66 10.96 -3.26
C ILE A 8 -0.49 10.30 -2.54
N GLN A 9 -0.36 10.52 -1.23
CA GLN A 9 0.71 9.94 -0.40
C GLN A 9 0.65 8.41 -0.38
N SER A 10 -0.55 7.83 -0.34
CA SER A 10 -0.75 6.37 -0.44
C SER A 10 -0.12 5.78 -1.71
N GLN A 11 -0.26 6.46 -2.86
CA GLN A 11 0.37 6.04 -4.12
C GLN A 11 1.89 6.25 -4.12
N ILE A 12 2.38 7.35 -3.54
CA ILE A 12 3.82 7.61 -3.44
C ILE A 12 4.49 6.54 -2.57
N VAL A 13 3.91 6.23 -1.41
CA VAL A 13 4.45 5.21 -0.49
C VAL A 13 4.45 3.84 -1.16
N SER A 14 3.35 3.42 -1.81
CA SER A 14 3.30 2.13 -2.49
C SER A 14 4.35 2.00 -3.60
N PHE A 15 4.60 3.09 -4.34
CA PHE A 15 5.68 3.14 -5.33
C PHE A 15 7.06 2.94 -4.71
N TYR A 16 7.40 3.67 -3.64
CA TYR A 16 8.70 3.51 -2.97
C TYR A 16 8.88 2.12 -2.37
N LEU A 17 7.84 1.53 -1.80
CA LEU A 17 7.88 0.16 -1.29
C LEU A 17 8.26 -0.84 -2.38
N LYS A 18 7.63 -0.73 -3.56
CA LYS A 18 7.94 -1.58 -4.71
C LYS A 18 9.37 -1.34 -5.23
N MET A 19 9.82 -0.09 -5.23
CA MET A 19 11.20 0.25 -5.61
C MET A 19 12.21 -0.40 -4.67
N PHE A 20 11.99 -0.34 -3.35
CA PHE A 20 12.87 -0.96 -2.37
C PHE A 20 12.89 -2.48 -2.50
N GLU A 21 11.75 -3.12 -2.77
CA GLU A 21 11.69 -4.56 -3.01
C GLU A 21 12.59 -4.99 -4.19
N ASN A 22 12.61 -4.21 -5.27
CA ASN A 22 13.46 -4.51 -6.43
C ASN A 22 14.96 -4.30 -6.17
N LEU A 23 15.33 -3.46 -5.19
CA LEU A 23 16.73 -3.12 -4.88
C LEU A 23 17.32 -3.95 -3.73
N LYS A 24 16.50 -4.74 -3.03
CA LYS A 24 16.92 -5.51 -1.84
C LYS A 24 18.03 -6.52 -2.11
N ASP A 25 18.11 -7.04 -3.33
CA ASP A 25 19.07 -8.08 -3.70
C ASP A 25 20.37 -7.52 -4.29
N ASP A 26 20.37 -6.25 -4.73
CA ASP A 26 21.48 -5.65 -5.48
C ASP A 26 22.55 -4.99 -4.60
N ASP A 27 22.18 -4.44 -3.43
CA ASP A 27 23.13 -3.74 -2.56
C ASP A 27 22.81 -3.89 -1.05
N GLN A 28 23.46 -4.87 -0.41
CA GLN A 28 23.36 -5.11 1.03
C GLN A 28 23.80 -3.91 1.89
N ARG A 29 24.62 -2.99 1.36
CA ARG A 29 25.13 -1.83 2.12
C ARG A 29 24.03 -0.82 2.43
N ILE A 30 23.02 -0.74 1.56
CA ILE A 30 21.90 0.19 1.70
C ILE A 30 20.68 -0.43 2.36
N GLN A 31 20.64 -1.75 2.55
CA GLN A 31 19.48 -2.49 3.04
C GLN A 31 18.96 -1.97 4.39
N ARG A 32 19.86 -1.77 5.37
CA ARG A 32 19.49 -1.22 6.68
C ARG A 32 18.87 0.19 6.59
N ASN A 33 19.39 1.02 5.70
CA ASN A 33 18.87 2.37 5.49
C ASN A 33 17.49 2.32 4.81
N MET A 34 17.32 1.45 3.82
CA MET A 34 16.03 1.24 3.15
C MET A 34 14.96 0.71 4.11
N ASP A 35 15.29 -0.27 4.94
CA ASP A 35 14.35 -0.79 5.94
C ASP A 35 13.96 0.32 6.94
N THR A 36 14.91 1.14 7.40
CA THR A 36 14.63 2.29 8.27
C THR A 36 13.71 3.31 7.61
N ILE A 37 13.96 3.67 6.35
CA ILE A 37 13.11 4.62 5.60
C ILE A 37 11.71 4.03 5.37
N LYS A 38 11.63 2.74 5.04
CA LYS A 38 10.37 2.01 4.85
C LYS A 38 9.49 2.07 6.10
N GLU A 39 10.06 1.78 7.27
CA GLU A 39 9.35 1.86 8.56
C GLU A 39 8.83 3.28 8.81
N ASP A 40 9.69 4.31 8.69
CA ASP A 40 9.32 5.71 8.92
C ASP A 40 8.22 6.21 7.96
N MET A 41 8.27 5.82 6.68
CA MET A 41 7.23 6.18 5.70
C MET A 41 5.87 5.57 6.05
N LEU A 42 5.85 4.29 6.46
CA LEU A 42 4.63 3.59 6.83
C LEU A 42 4.03 4.17 8.12
N ASP A 43 4.87 4.46 9.11
CA ASP A 43 4.44 5.05 10.37
C ASP A 43 3.83 6.45 10.19
N LYS A 44 4.45 7.28 9.34
CA LYS A 44 3.93 8.64 9.01
C LYS A 44 2.61 8.60 8.25
N LEU A 45 2.41 7.64 7.34
CA LEU A 45 1.16 7.53 6.57
C LEU A 45 0.02 6.95 7.42
N LEU A 46 0.33 5.96 8.28
CA LEU A 46 -0.69 5.12 8.92
C LEU A 46 -0.87 5.41 10.41
N ASN A 47 -0.17 6.42 10.94
CA ASN A 47 -0.18 6.81 12.35
C ASN A 47 0.09 5.61 13.28
N THR A 48 1.16 4.86 12.98
CA THR A 48 1.64 3.68 13.74
C THR A 48 0.61 2.57 14.00
N SER A 49 -0.53 2.57 13.28
CA SER A 49 -1.57 1.54 13.42
C SER A 49 -1.15 0.25 12.72
N SER A 50 -0.92 -0.80 13.50
CA SER A 50 -0.54 -2.13 12.99
C SER A 50 -1.60 -2.72 12.05
N SER A 51 -2.89 -2.59 12.38
CA SER A 51 -3.97 -3.10 11.53
C SER A 51 -4.04 -2.39 10.18
N LYS A 52 -3.93 -1.05 10.16
CA LYS A 52 -3.90 -0.28 8.90
C LYS A 52 -2.69 -0.64 8.05
N ARG A 53 -1.55 -0.90 8.69
CA ARG A 53 -0.32 -1.32 8.02
C ARG A 53 -0.48 -2.68 7.36
N ASP A 54 -1.00 -3.66 8.08
CA ASP A 54 -1.22 -5.00 7.53
C ASP A 54 -2.23 -4.96 6.38
N ASP A 55 -3.31 -4.19 6.52
CA ASP A 55 -4.31 -4.03 5.46
C ASP A 55 -3.72 -3.32 4.23
N PHE A 56 -2.93 -2.26 4.42
CA PHE A 56 -2.25 -1.56 3.33
C PHE A 56 -1.28 -2.49 2.57
N LEU A 57 -0.44 -3.24 3.30
CA LEU A 57 0.51 -4.17 2.69
C LEU A 57 -0.19 -5.30 1.93
N LYS A 58 -1.31 -5.82 2.45
CA LYS A 58 -2.13 -6.82 1.74
C LYS A 58 -2.69 -6.25 0.44
N LEU A 59 -3.22 -5.02 0.47
CA LEU A 59 -3.85 -4.39 -0.70
C LEU A 59 -2.87 -4.18 -1.85
N ILE A 60 -1.66 -3.69 -1.58
CA ILE A 60 -0.66 -3.42 -2.64
C ILE A 60 -0.07 -4.69 -3.27
N GLN A 61 -0.21 -5.84 -2.61
CA GLN A 61 0.30 -7.14 -3.06
C GLN A 61 -0.75 -7.96 -3.83
N ILE A 62 -1.97 -7.47 -4.01
CA ILE A 62 -3.04 -8.20 -4.70
C ILE A 62 -2.63 -8.47 -6.16
N PRO A 63 -2.54 -9.74 -6.60
CA PRO A 63 -2.19 -10.08 -7.97
C PRO A 63 -3.39 -9.87 -8.90
N VAL A 64 -3.49 -8.68 -9.50
CA VAL A 64 -4.62 -8.29 -10.36
C VAL A 64 -4.77 -9.13 -11.64
N ASN A 65 -3.79 -9.98 -11.95
CA ASN A 65 -3.82 -10.95 -13.05
C ASN A 65 -4.41 -12.31 -12.67
N ASP A 66 -4.67 -12.58 -11.38
CA ASP A 66 -5.28 -13.82 -10.91
C ASP A 66 -6.80 -13.81 -11.15
N LEU A 67 -7.32 -14.87 -11.79
CA LEU A 67 -8.74 -14.97 -12.16
C LEU A 67 -9.68 -15.05 -10.94
N GLN A 68 -9.27 -15.66 -9.83
CA GLN A 68 -10.08 -15.72 -8.61
C GLN A 68 -10.11 -14.36 -7.91
N VAL A 69 -8.98 -13.65 -7.90
CA VAL A 69 -8.89 -12.27 -7.41
C VAL A 69 -9.80 -11.35 -8.22
N GLN A 70 -9.76 -11.44 -9.56
CA GLN A 70 -10.63 -10.65 -10.43
C GLN A 70 -12.11 -10.93 -10.17
N ARG A 71 -12.51 -12.21 -10.06
CA ARG A 71 -13.89 -12.59 -9.72
C ARG A 71 -14.33 -12.00 -8.39
N LYS A 72 -13.47 -12.06 -7.37
CA LYS A 72 -13.75 -11.47 -6.06
C LYS A 72 -13.89 -9.94 -6.13
N ALA A 73 -13.02 -9.27 -6.88
CA ALA A 73 -13.07 -7.83 -7.08
C ALA A 73 -14.40 -7.39 -7.74
N ILE A 74 -14.87 -8.12 -8.75
CA ILE A 74 -16.16 -7.85 -9.39
C ILE A 74 -17.33 -8.10 -8.41
N ASN A 75 -17.28 -9.18 -7.64
CA ASN A 75 -18.33 -9.50 -6.66
C ASN A 75 -18.44 -8.44 -5.55
N GLU A 76 -17.33 -7.81 -5.15
CA GLU A 76 -17.29 -6.80 -4.10
C GLU A 76 -17.48 -5.35 -4.63
N LEU A 77 -17.41 -5.14 -5.95
CA LEU A 77 -17.41 -3.83 -6.57
C LEU A 77 -18.60 -2.95 -6.13
N PHE A 78 -19.81 -3.50 -6.11
CA PHE A 78 -21.00 -2.73 -5.72
C PHE A 78 -20.90 -2.20 -4.29
N LYS A 79 -20.39 -3.02 -3.36
CA LYS A 79 -20.17 -2.62 -1.97
C LYS A 79 -19.11 -1.53 -1.88
N VAL A 80 -17.99 -1.70 -2.57
CA VAL A 80 -16.89 -0.71 -2.61
C VAL A 80 -17.38 0.64 -3.13
N MET A 81 -18.18 0.66 -4.20
CA MET A 81 -18.72 1.92 -4.73
C MET A 81 -19.65 2.64 -3.76
N ASN A 82 -20.44 1.90 -2.97
CA ASN A 82 -21.26 2.48 -1.91
C ASN A 82 -20.40 3.04 -0.77
N ASP A 83 -19.34 2.34 -0.39
CA ASP A 83 -18.42 2.78 0.67
C ASP A 83 -17.58 4.01 0.27
N LEU A 84 -17.33 4.21 -1.03
CA LEU A 84 -16.62 5.39 -1.58
C LEU A 84 -17.51 6.62 -1.72
N SER A 85 -18.83 6.48 -1.62
CA SER A 85 -19.73 7.61 -1.73
C SER A 85 -19.56 8.55 -0.53
N PRO A 86 -19.56 9.88 -0.73
CA PRO A 86 -19.52 10.83 0.38
C PRO A 86 -20.67 10.52 1.36
N ARG A 87 -20.33 10.40 2.65
CA ARG A 87 -21.34 10.29 3.71
C ARG A 87 -21.92 11.65 4.04
#